data_AF-H3A1Y9-F1
#
_entry.id   AF-H3A1Y9-F1
#
_cell.length_a   1.000
_cell.length_b   1.000
_cell.length_c   1.000
_cell.angle_alpha   90.00
_cell.angle_beta   90.00
_cell.angle_gamma   90.00
#
_symmetry.space_group_name_H-M   'P 1'
#
loop_
_entity.id
_entity.type
_entity.pdbx_description
1 polymer ?
#
loop_
_entity_poly.entity_id
_entity_poly.type
_entity_poly.pdbx_seq_one_letter_code
_entity_poly.pdbx_strand_id
1 'polypeptide(L)'
;MNKHGMVHPRADTNRLYVKRKECGRGLGSIEDMIDIEKLNLRDYVSSRTDDQLIEIVRSSGEHERGITTAERYQEYKRNKKNNRYNSWKQKALYGETEALLIAAQDQVLNTNSRRVRILHSGTESKCRMCKAEEETVVHIILGCKMLANASYKERHNIAGSIHCALCKKVNVEVANQWWKHQPMAVEETTGVKILWDFGIRTEREIQVHRPDIVFMDKTNRKAKIIDIACPIDYNIGEKEREKIMKYQDLKMEIGKLWKVRVEVITVVIRVLGAVTKKHEDYIKKM
;
A
#
# COMPACT_ATOMS: atom_id res chain seq x y z
N MET A 1 10.13 8.96 6.63
CA MET A 1 10.06 10.30 5.98
C MET A 1 10.69 10.23 4.59
N ASN A 2 10.28 11.08 3.63
CA ASN A 2 10.93 11.18 2.32
C ASN A 2 12.30 11.88 2.44
N LYS A 3 13.02 12.03 1.32
CA LYS A 3 14.32 12.72 1.26
C LYS A 3 14.33 14.17 1.77
N HIS A 4 13.16 14.75 2.05
CA HIS A 4 12.95 16.10 2.59
C HIS A 4 12.42 16.10 4.03
N GLY A 5 12.47 14.96 4.75
CA GLY A 5 12.00 14.89 6.13
C GLY A 5 10.46 14.91 6.27
N MET A 6 9.71 14.82 5.17
CA MET A 6 8.24 14.82 5.22
C MET A 6 7.67 13.41 5.38
N VAL A 7 6.50 13.29 6.00
CA VAL A 7 5.72 12.03 6.02
C VAL A 7 5.47 11.58 4.58
N HIS A 8 5.57 10.27 4.33
CA HIS A 8 5.38 9.74 2.99
C HIS A 8 3.95 10.06 2.49
N PRO A 9 3.73 10.51 1.24
CA PRO A 9 2.40 10.91 0.74
C PRO A 9 1.31 9.83 0.75
N ARG A 10 1.69 8.58 1.06
CA ARG A 10 0.81 7.42 1.19
C ARG A 10 0.96 6.71 2.54
N ALA A 11 1.63 7.33 3.50
CA ALA A 11 1.59 6.85 4.88
C ALA A 11 0.17 7.05 5.41
N ASP A 12 -0.25 6.19 6.32
CA ASP A 12 -1.52 6.38 7.01
C ASP A 12 -1.49 7.68 7.84
N THR A 13 -2.29 8.65 7.39
CA THR A 13 -2.43 9.95 8.06
C THR A 13 -3.32 9.87 9.29
N ASN A 14 -4.21 8.88 9.42
CA ASN A 14 -5.09 8.74 10.59
C ASN A 14 -4.27 8.55 11.87
N ARG A 15 -3.20 7.75 11.79
CA ARG A 15 -2.29 7.50 12.91
C ARG A 15 -1.63 8.77 13.44
N LEU A 16 -1.35 9.76 12.58
CA LEU A 16 -0.76 11.04 13.01
C LEU A 16 -1.61 11.67 14.12
N TYR A 17 -2.93 11.51 14.02
CA TYR A 17 -3.90 12.18 14.86
C TYR A 17 -4.55 11.27 15.91
N VAL A 18 -4.29 9.96 15.89
CA VAL A 18 -4.67 9.04 16.98
C VAL A 18 -3.80 9.33 18.21
N LYS A 19 -4.34 9.14 19.42
CA LYS A 19 -3.60 9.41 20.66
C LYS A 19 -2.40 8.47 20.80
N ARG A 20 -1.30 8.93 21.43
CA ARG A 20 -0.11 8.10 21.68
C ARG A 20 -0.41 6.83 22.48
N LYS A 21 -1.30 6.92 23.48
CA LYS A 21 -1.79 5.78 24.26
C LYS A 21 -2.65 4.78 23.47
N GLU A 22 -3.11 5.19 22.29
CA GLU A 22 -3.91 4.39 21.34
C GLU A 22 -3.04 4.01 20.11
N CYS A 23 -1.70 3.96 20.27
CA CYS A 23 -0.70 3.66 19.23
C CYS A 23 -0.53 4.69 18.10
N GLY A 24 -1.12 5.89 18.24
CA GLY A 24 -0.94 7.01 17.32
C GLY A 24 0.25 7.92 17.62
N ARG A 25 0.35 9.07 16.94
CA ARG A 25 1.39 10.10 17.19
C ARG A 25 0.92 11.23 18.11
N GLY A 26 -0.39 11.41 18.25
CA GLY A 26 -1.02 12.43 19.10
C GLY A 26 -0.89 13.85 18.55
N LEU A 27 -0.69 14.02 17.24
CA LEU A 27 -0.70 15.33 16.62
C LEU A 27 -2.14 15.85 16.49
N GLY A 28 -2.29 17.17 16.45
CA GLY A 28 -3.53 17.83 16.05
C GLY A 28 -3.64 17.89 14.52
N SER A 29 -4.82 17.60 13.98
CA SER A 29 -5.14 17.88 12.58
C SER A 29 -5.64 19.32 12.49
N ILE A 30 -4.94 20.16 11.73
CA ILE A 30 -5.32 21.56 11.53
C ILE A 30 -6.67 21.63 10.82
N GLU A 31 -6.87 20.78 9.81
CA GLU A 31 -8.14 20.66 9.09
C GLU A 31 -9.30 20.33 10.06
N ASP A 32 -9.13 19.30 10.91
CA ASP A 32 -10.17 18.98 11.90
C ASP A 32 -10.41 20.11 12.88
N MET A 33 -9.37 20.82 13.32
CA MET A 33 -9.52 21.95 14.25
C MET A 33 -10.36 23.05 13.61
N ILE A 34 -10.09 23.39 12.35
CA ILE A 34 -10.85 24.38 11.60
C ILE A 34 -12.32 23.94 11.46
N ASP A 35 -12.56 22.68 11.08
CA ASP A 35 -13.92 22.15 10.94
C ASP A 35 -14.68 22.13 12.26
N ILE A 36 -14.03 21.68 13.34
CA ILE A 36 -14.62 21.65 14.68
C ILE A 36 -15.00 23.07 15.13
N GLU A 37 -14.15 24.07 14.90
CA GLU A 37 -14.48 25.44 15.31
C GLU A 37 -15.55 26.08 14.44
N LYS A 38 -15.60 25.79 13.13
CA LYS A 38 -16.73 26.20 12.28
C LYS A 38 -18.06 25.64 12.82
N LEU A 39 -18.08 24.36 13.16
CA LEU A 39 -19.27 23.70 13.72
C LEU A 39 -19.64 24.26 15.09
N ASN A 40 -18.65 24.54 15.94
CA ASN A 40 -18.85 25.14 17.25
C ASN A 40 -19.47 26.55 17.14
N LEU A 41 -18.97 27.39 16.23
CA LEU A 41 -19.53 28.71 15.95
C LEU A 41 -20.96 28.63 15.41
N ARG A 42 -21.23 27.72 14.47
CA ARG A 42 -22.59 27.48 13.97
C ARG A 42 -23.52 27.08 15.11
N ASP A 43 -23.14 26.06 15.89
CA ASP A 43 -23.95 25.57 17.01
C ASP A 43 -24.21 26.66 18.05
N TYR A 44 -23.24 27.54 18.30
CA TYR A 44 -23.39 28.70 19.18
C TYR A 44 -24.40 29.71 18.64
N VAL A 45 -24.29 30.09 17.35
CA VAL A 45 -25.22 31.03 16.69
C VAL A 45 -26.63 30.44 16.62
N SER A 46 -26.78 29.15 16.35
CA SER A 46 -28.09 28.51 16.24
C SER A 46 -28.78 28.31 17.60
N SER A 47 -28.02 28.14 18.68
CA SER A 47 -28.59 27.85 20.01
C SER A 47 -28.93 29.08 20.85
N ARG A 48 -28.38 30.25 20.52
CA ARG A 48 -28.57 31.48 21.32
C ARG A 48 -29.64 32.39 20.72
N THR A 49 -30.73 32.60 21.45
CA THR A 49 -31.88 33.40 21.00
C THR A 49 -31.90 34.82 21.56
N ASP A 50 -31.14 35.09 22.61
CA ASP A 50 -31.34 36.28 23.44
C ASP A 50 -30.38 37.44 23.09
N ASP A 51 -29.88 37.47 21.86
CA ASP A 51 -28.88 38.43 21.39
C ASP A 51 -29.21 38.94 19.99
N GLN A 52 -29.48 40.24 19.89
CA GLN A 52 -29.85 40.92 18.64
C GLN A 52 -28.74 40.85 17.58
N LEU A 53 -27.46 40.81 17.98
CA LEU A 53 -26.35 40.68 17.03
C LEU A 53 -26.31 39.28 16.42
N ILE A 54 -26.64 38.25 17.21
CA ILE A 54 -26.73 36.87 16.74
C ILE A 54 -27.89 36.70 15.74
N GLU A 55 -29.00 37.41 15.94
CA GLU A 55 -30.13 37.41 15.00
C GLU A 55 -29.76 37.99 13.63
N ILE A 56 -28.95 39.06 13.60
CA ILE A 56 -28.41 39.64 12.36
C ILE A 56 -27.49 38.63 11.65
N VAL A 57 -26.59 37.97 12.38
CA VAL A 57 -25.69 36.94 11.83
C VAL A 57 -26.46 35.71 11.33
N ARG A 58 -27.57 35.36 11.98
CA ARG A 58 -28.44 34.28 11.53
C ARG A 58 -29.13 34.64 10.21
N SER A 59 -29.63 35.87 10.12
CA SER A 59 -30.33 36.40 8.94
C SER A 59 -29.42 36.52 7.71
N SER A 60 -28.11 36.71 7.90
CA SER A 60 -27.16 36.75 6.78
C SER A 60 -26.81 35.37 6.21
N GLY A 61 -27.09 34.28 6.95
CA GLY A 61 -26.73 32.91 6.55
C GLY A 61 -25.22 32.59 6.54
N GLU A 62 -24.36 33.54 6.90
CA GLU A 62 -22.90 33.39 6.84
C GLU A 62 -22.38 32.29 7.78
N HIS A 63 -23.06 32.07 8.90
CA HIS A 63 -22.69 31.07 9.91
C HIS A 63 -22.81 29.61 9.43
N GLU A 64 -23.50 29.36 8.33
CA GLU A 64 -23.62 28.02 7.70
C GLU A 64 -22.73 27.88 6.45
N ARG A 65 -22.11 28.97 5.98
CA ARG A 65 -21.36 28.98 4.72
C ARG A 65 -20.14 28.04 4.81
N GLY A 66 -20.08 27.08 3.90
CA GLY A 66 -18.98 26.12 3.81
C GLY A 66 -19.03 25.00 4.84
N ILE A 67 -20.12 24.87 5.60
CA ILE A 67 -20.41 23.72 6.45
C ILE A 67 -21.14 22.67 5.61
N THR A 68 -20.63 21.44 5.63
CA THR A 68 -21.12 20.34 4.77
C THR A 68 -21.88 19.27 5.53
N THR A 69 -21.94 19.35 6.87
CA THR A 69 -22.58 18.36 7.74
C THR A 69 -23.58 19.02 8.69
N ALA A 70 -24.69 18.34 8.96
CA ALA A 70 -25.68 18.74 9.97
C ALA A 70 -25.29 18.28 11.40
N GLU A 71 -24.24 17.46 11.55
CA GLU A 71 -23.79 16.97 12.85
C GLU A 71 -23.39 18.11 13.79
N ARG A 72 -23.75 18.02 15.08
CA ARG A 72 -23.26 18.93 16.13
C ARG A 72 -21.75 18.81 16.32
N TYR A 73 -21.09 19.88 16.77
CA TYR A 73 -19.64 19.92 16.89
C TYR A 73 -19.08 18.83 17.83
N GLN A 74 -19.77 18.53 18.95
CA GLN A 74 -19.34 17.48 19.88
C GLN A 74 -19.41 16.09 19.26
N GLU A 75 -20.47 15.84 18.48
CA GLU A 75 -20.67 14.58 17.79
C GLU A 75 -19.65 14.41 16.66
N TYR A 76 -19.46 15.44 15.82
CA TYR A 76 -18.42 15.45 14.78
C TYR A 76 -17.04 15.18 15.37
N LYS A 77 -16.67 15.87 16.46
CA LYS A 77 -15.38 15.67 17.16
C LYS A 77 -15.22 14.24 17.66
N ARG A 78 -16.27 13.65 18.23
CA ARG A 78 -16.26 12.26 18.73
C ARG A 78 -16.19 11.26 17.57
N ASN A 79 -17.00 11.44 16.54
CA ASN A 79 -17.06 10.59 15.35
C ASN A 79 -15.73 10.60 14.62
N LYS A 80 -15.12 11.77 14.39
CA LYS A 80 -13.80 11.87 13.74
C LYS A 80 -12.73 11.11 14.52
N LYS A 81 -12.69 11.28 15.84
CA LYS A 81 -11.75 10.54 16.71
C LYS A 81 -11.97 9.03 16.61
N ASN A 82 -13.21 8.58 16.74
CA ASN A 82 -13.57 7.16 16.71
C ASN A 82 -13.31 6.54 15.34
N ASN A 83 -13.62 7.24 14.25
CA ASN A 83 -13.40 6.77 12.88
C ASN A 83 -11.91 6.56 12.60
N ARG A 84 -11.05 7.50 13.03
CA ARG A 84 -9.59 7.33 12.93
C ARG A 84 -9.08 6.17 13.76
N TYR A 85 -9.56 6.03 14.99
CA TYR A 85 -9.17 4.92 15.86
C TYR A 85 -9.64 3.57 15.32
N ASN A 86 -10.86 3.47 14.81
CA ASN A 86 -11.39 2.23 14.24
C ASN A 86 -10.68 1.84 12.94
N SER A 87 -10.46 2.82 12.05
CA SER A 87 -9.64 2.62 10.84
C SER A 87 -8.22 2.15 11.18
N TRP A 88 -7.65 2.68 12.27
CA TRP A 88 -6.35 2.26 12.80
C TRP A 88 -6.40 0.84 13.38
N LYS A 89 -7.36 0.56 14.26
CA LYS A 89 -7.52 -0.71 14.99
C LYS A 89 -7.79 -1.90 14.08
N GLN A 90 -8.46 -1.70 12.94
CA GLN A 90 -8.76 -2.79 11.99
C GLN A 90 -7.51 -3.33 11.25
N LYS A 91 -6.35 -2.72 11.44
CA LYS A 91 -5.09 -3.17 10.84
C LYS A 91 -4.49 -4.26 11.73
N ALA A 92 -4.84 -5.52 11.41
CA ALA A 92 -4.59 -6.73 12.19
C ALA A 92 -3.10 -7.17 12.25
N LEU A 93 -2.25 -6.38 12.93
CA LEU A 93 -0.87 -6.77 13.26
C LEU A 93 -0.66 -6.72 14.78
N TYR A 94 0.18 -7.62 15.31
CA TYR A 94 0.65 -7.50 16.69
C TYR A 94 1.36 -6.16 16.88
N GLY A 95 1.16 -5.51 18.03
CA GLY A 95 1.64 -4.15 18.28
C GLY A 95 3.15 -4.00 18.11
N GLU A 96 3.92 -5.03 18.46
CA GLU A 96 5.38 -5.08 18.29
C GLU A 96 5.78 -5.15 16.81
N THR A 97 5.10 -6.01 16.03
CA THR A 97 5.33 -6.14 14.59
C THR A 97 4.99 -4.84 13.87
N GLU A 98 3.87 -4.24 14.24
CA GLU A 98 3.43 -2.96 13.71
C GLU A 98 4.42 -1.84 14.07
N ALA A 99 4.83 -1.74 15.34
CA ALA A 99 5.80 -0.73 15.79
C ALA A 99 7.14 -0.84 15.04
N LEU A 100 7.61 -2.06 14.80
CA LEU A 100 8.83 -2.31 14.03
C LEU A 100 8.68 -1.89 12.56
N LEU A 101 7.59 -2.30 11.90
CA LEU A 101 7.30 -1.92 10.51
C LEU A 101 7.21 -0.41 10.35
N ILE A 102 6.56 0.26 11.30
CA ILE A 102 6.46 1.71 11.36
C ILE A 102 7.85 2.33 11.52
N ALA A 103 8.66 1.84 12.46
CA ALA A 103 9.99 2.38 12.70
C ALA A 103 10.88 2.23 11.45
N ALA A 104 10.69 1.14 10.69
CA ALA A 104 11.33 0.93 9.41
C ALA A 104 10.84 1.91 8.33
N GLN A 105 9.51 2.09 8.19
CA GLN A 105 8.90 3.06 7.26
C GLN A 105 9.34 4.50 7.54
N ASP A 106 9.45 4.86 8.81
CA ASP A 106 9.87 6.19 9.23
C ASP A 106 11.38 6.40 9.15
N GLN A 107 12.16 5.37 8.83
CA GLN A 107 13.63 5.37 8.80
C GLN A 107 14.24 5.68 10.19
N VAL A 108 13.55 5.29 11.26
CA VAL A 108 13.95 5.58 12.65
C VAL A 108 14.49 4.37 13.40
N LEU A 109 14.69 3.23 12.72
CA LEU A 109 15.42 2.11 13.30
C LEU A 109 16.81 2.55 13.74
N ASN A 110 17.35 1.87 14.75
CA ASN A 110 18.70 2.13 15.24
C ASN A 110 19.76 1.62 14.25
N THR A 111 19.93 2.36 13.16
CA THR A 111 20.97 2.12 12.16
C THR A 111 22.16 3.04 12.39
N ASN A 112 23.35 2.62 11.96
CA ASN A 112 24.55 3.43 12.08
C ASN A 112 24.42 4.79 11.35
N SER A 113 23.74 4.85 10.20
CA SER A 113 23.46 6.14 9.53
C SER A 113 22.69 7.11 10.44
N ARG A 114 21.64 6.63 11.13
CA ARG A 114 20.86 7.45 12.07
C ARG A 114 21.70 7.89 13.27
N ARG A 115 22.51 6.98 13.82
CA ARG A 115 23.40 7.27 14.95
C ARG A 115 24.37 8.41 14.63
N VAL A 116 24.94 8.39 13.43
CA VAL A 116 25.88 9.43 12.97
C VAL A 116 25.18 10.73 12.62
N ARG A 117 24.15 10.68 11.76
CA ARG A 117 23.55 11.89 11.17
C ARG A 117 22.53 12.60 12.05
N ILE A 118 21.88 11.88 12.96
CA ILE A 118 20.80 12.42 13.81
C ILE A 118 21.23 12.51 15.27
N LEU A 119 21.83 11.44 15.78
CA LEU A 119 22.25 11.39 17.19
C LEU A 119 23.67 11.93 17.40
N HIS A 120 24.39 12.27 16.33
CA HIS A 120 25.74 12.83 16.37
C HIS A 120 26.71 12.02 17.24
N SER A 121 26.59 10.68 17.23
CA SER A 121 27.30 9.81 18.18
C SER A 121 28.80 9.59 17.89
N GLY A 122 29.38 10.28 16.91
CA GLY A 122 30.81 10.16 16.54
C GLY A 122 31.26 8.79 16.01
N THR A 123 30.33 7.88 15.67
CA THR A 123 30.63 6.54 15.15
C THR A 123 30.73 6.49 13.63
N GLU A 124 31.15 5.36 13.05
CA GLU A 124 31.11 5.16 11.59
C GLU A 124 29.68 4.84 11.10
N SER A 125 29.30 5.33 9.92
CA SER A 125 27.98 5.12 9.32
C SER A 125 27.82 3.77 8.59
N LYS A 126 28.91 3.01 8.42
CA LYS A 126 28.92 1.76 7.65
C LYS A 126 28.05 0.65 8.25
N CYS A 127 27.52 -0.19 7.38
CA CYS A 127 26.72 -1.36 7.70
C CYS A 127 27.46 -2.35 8.60
N ARG A 128 26.83 -2.74 9.71
CA ARG A 128 27.35 -3.72 10.66
C ARG A 128 27.58 -5.10 10.03
N MET A 129 26.80 -5.45 9.01
CA MET A 129 26.85 -6.76 8.36
C MET A 129 27.84 -6.81 7.20
N CYS A 130 27.74 -5.89 6.23
CA CYS A 130 28.55 -5.95 5.02
C CYS A 130 29.80 -5.07 5.08
N LYS A 131 29.87 -4.09 5.99
CA LYS A 131 30.98 -3.14 6.15
C LYS A 131 31.37 -2.36 4.88
N ALA A 132 30.54 -2.38 3.84
CA ALA A 132 30.84 -1.76 2.54
C ALA A 132 30.08 -0.44 2.36
N GLU A 133 28.78 -0.46 2.62
CA GLU A 133 27.87 0.67 2.36
C GLU A 133 27.35 1.29 3.65
N GLU A 134 26.76 2.49 3.55
CA GLU A 134 26.10 3.15 4.68
C GLU A 134 24.91 2.34 5.20
N GLU A 135 24.82 2.20 6.53
CA GLU A 135 23.74 1.47 7.20
C GLU A 135 22.47 2.31 7.28
N THR A 136 21.70 2.29 6.21
CA THR A 136 20.32 2.79 6.20
C THR A 136 19.33 1.63 6.38
N VAL A 137 18.09 1.94 6.77
CA VAL A 137 17.02 0.92 6.81
C VAL A 137 16.85 0.29 5.43
N VAL A 138 16.90 1.12 4.38
CA VAL A 138 16.87 0.66 2.99
C VAL A 138 18.00 -0.31 2.69
N HIS A 139 19.24 0.03 3.07
CA HIS A 139 20.37 -0.85 2.87
C HIS A 139 20.18 -2.19 3.60
N ILE A 140 19.79 -2.19 4.88
CA ILE A 140 19.58 -3.43 5.66
C ILE A 140 18.58 -4.36 4.96
N ILE A 141 17.47 -3.82 4.49
CA ILE A 141 16.35 -4.61 3.96
C ILE A 141 16.61 -5.11 2.52
N LEU A 142 17.43 -4.38 1.74
CA LEU A 142 17.50 -4.58 0.29
C LEU A 142 18.90 -4.49 -0.32
N GLY A 143 19.76 -3.62 0.20
CA GLY A 143 21.07 -3.36 -0.39
C GLY A 143 22.19 -4.22 0.19
N CYS A 144 22.02 -4.71 1.42
CA CYS A 144 23.03 -5.48 2.12
C CYS A 144 23.11 -6.87 1.49
N LYS A 145 24.15 -7.14 0.70
CA LYS A 145 24.36 -8.43 0.01
C LYS A 145 24.25 -9.64 0.95
N MET A 146 24.65 -9.46 2.22
CA MET A 146 24.56 -10.48 3.27
C MET A 146 23.12 -10.81 3.70
N LEU A 147 22.18 -9.86 3.58
CA LEU A 147 20.79 -9.97 4.06
C LEU A 147 19.75 -10.04 2.93
N ALA A 148 20.05 -9.40 1.80
CA ALA A 148 19.10 -9.15 0.73
C ALA A 148 18.69 -10.42 -0.02
N ASN A 149 19.62 -11.36 -0.23
CA ASN A 149 19.39 -12.55 -1.04
C ASN A 149 18.33 -13.49 -0.44
N ALA A 150 18.42 -13.79 0.86
CA ALA A 150 17.41 -14.58 1.56
C ALA A 150 16.05 -13.86 1.60
N SER A 151 16.06 -12.57 1.92
CA SER A 151 14.85 -11.75 2.01
C SER A 151 14.15 -11.58 0.67
N TYR A 152 14.87 -11.61 -0.47
CA TYR A 152 14.28 -11.47 -1.80
C TYR A 152 13.40 -12.68 -2.16
N LYS A 153 13.84 -13.90 -1.86
CA LYS A 153 13.05 -15.12 -2.10
C LYS A 153 11.74 -15.11 -1.30
N GLU A 154 11.82 -14.76 -0.02
CA GLU A 154 10.63 -14.65 0.84
C GLU A 154 9.65 -13.58 0.38
N ARG A 155 10.13 -12.45 -0.15
CA ARG A 155 9.25 -11.41 -0.71
C ARG A 155 8.55 -11.85 -1.99
N HIS A 156 9.14 -12.77 -2.73
CA HIS A 156 8.49 -13.36 -3.91
C HIS A 156 7.37 -14.34 -3.53
N ASN A 157 7.30 -14.83 -2.28
CA ASN A 157 6.15 -15.62 -1.80
C ASN A 157 4.81 -14.87 -1.85
N ILE A 158 4.82 -13.54 -2.01
CA ILE A 158 3.60 -12.75 -2.30
C ILE A 158 2.94 -13.20 -3.61
N ALA A 159 3.73 -13.61 -4.61
CA ALA A 159 3.16 -14.20 -5.82
C ALA A 159 2.43 -15.51 -5.50
N GLY A 160 2.97 -16.32 -4.60
CA GLY A 160 2.33 -17.56 -4.15
C GLY A 160 0.98 -17.30 -3.49
N SER A 161 0.85 -16.20 -2.74
CA SER A 161 -0.43 -15.82 -2.12
C SER A 161 -1.48 -15.40 -3.15
N ILE A 162 -1.09 -14.66 -4.19
CA ILE A 162 -1.97 -14.29 -5.31
C ILE A 162 -2.40 -15.54 -6.08
N HIS A 163 -1.46 -16.45 -6.38
CA HIS A 163 -1.77 -17.72 -7.02
C HIS A 163 -2.78 -18.52 -6.19
N CYS A 164 -2.54 -18.67 -4.89
CA CYS A 164 -3.46 -19.34 -3.96
C CYS A 164 -4.87 -18.73 -4.03
N ALA A 165 -4.98 -17.40 -4.02
CA ALA A 165 -6.27 -16.70 -4.13
C ALA A 165 -6.97 -16.93 -5.46
N LEU A 166 -6.23 -16.93 -6.58
CA LEU A 166 -6.78 -17.22 -7.91
C LEU A 166 -7.30 -18.67 -8.00
N CYS A 167 -6.55 -19.64 -7.48
CA CYS A 167 -6.98 -21.04 -7.41
C CYS A 167 -8.28 -21.20 -6.60
N LYS A 168 -8.38 -20.56 -5.43
CA LYS A 168 -9.62 -20.57 -4.63
C LYS A 168 -10.81 -20.02 -5.41
N LYS A 169 -10.61 -18.94 -6.17
CA LYS A 169 -11.67 -18.30 -6.97
C LYS A 169 -12.23 -19.23 -8.07
N VAL A 170 -11.43 -20.18 -8.55
CA VAL A 170 -11.80 -21.14 -9.59
C VAL A 170 -12.06 -22.55 -9.06
N ASN A 171 -12.21 -22.68 -7.73
CA ASN A 171 -12.45 -23.95 -7.03
C ASN A 171 -11.38 -25.03 -7.28
N VAL A 172 -10.13 -24.62 -7.49
CA VAL A 172 -8.96 -25.53 -7.43
C VAL A 172 -8.60 -25.72 -5.95
N GLU A 173 -8.35 -26.96 -5.56
CA GLU A 173 -7.95 -27.29 -4.19
C GLU A 173 -6.62 -26.63 -3.83
N VAL A 174 -6.57 -25.97 -2.67
CA VAL A 174 -5.35 -25.35 -2.15
C VAL A 174 -5.27 -25.54 -0.65
N ALA A 175 -4.07 -25.38 -0.09
CA ALA A 175 -3.87 -25.39 1.34
C ALA A 175 -4.74 -24.31 2.04
N ASN A 176 -5.29 -24.65 3.21
CA ASN A 176 -6.07 -23.70 4.04
C ASN A 176 -5.26 -22.42 4.35
N GLN A 177 -3.97 -22.59 4.63
CA GLN A 177 -3.02 -21.52 4.92
C GLN A 177 -2.22 -21.16 3.67
N TRP A 178 -2.32 -19.91 3.21
CA TRP A 178 -1.70 -19.47 1.95
C TRP A 178 -0.17 -19.59 1.96
N TRP A 179 0.49 -19.46 3.12
CA TRP A 179 1.95 -19.60 3.23
C TRP A 179 2.45 -21.05 3.15
N LYS A 180 1.55 -22.03 3.16
CA LYS A 180 1.85 -23.44 2.87
C LYS A 180 1.51 -23.82 1.42
N HIS A 181 0.91 -22.91 0.67
CA HIS A 181 0.53 -23.14 -0.72
C HIS A 181 1.79 -23.27 -1.59
N GLN A 182 1.89 -24.37 -2.33
CA GLN A 182 2.93 -24.56 -3.34
C GLN A 182 2.29 -24.42 -4.72
N PRO A 183 2.58 -23.35 -5.47
CA PRO A 183 2.04 -23.16 -6.81
C PRO A 183 2.51 -24.27 -7.76
N MET A 184 1.57 -24.94 -8.44
CA MET A 184 1.91 -25.80 -9.56
C MET A 184 2.15 -24.97 -10.81
N ALA A 185 3.07 -25.40 -11.65
CA ALA A 185 3.44 -24.70 -12.88
C ALA A 185 2.24 -24.49 -13.82
N VAL A 186 1.30 -25.44 -13.85
CA VAL A 186 0.07 -25.39 -14.64
C VAL A 186 -1.08 -25.93 -13.81
N GLU A 187 -2.12 -25.12 -13.63
CA GLU A 187 -3.41 -25.51 -13.06
C GLU A 187 -4.48 -25.30 -14.13
N GLU A 188 -5.24 -26.34 -14.45
CA GLU A 188 -6.18 -26.28 -15.56
C GLU A 188 -7.52 -26.91 -15.19
N THR A 189 -8.58 -26.13 -15.36
CA THR A 189 -9.98 -26.56 -15.24
C THR A 189 -10.67 -26.43 -16.60
N THR A 190 -11.94 -26.81 -16.68
CA THR A 190 -12.75 -26.66 -17.91
C THR A 190 -12.84 -25.20 -18.35
N GLY A 191 -12.97 -24.26 -17.41
CA GLY A 191 -13.16 -22.83 -17.69
C GLY A 191 -11.90 -21.97 -17.61
N VAL A 192 -10.86 -22.43 -16.92
CA VAL A 192 -9.69 -21.60 -16.60
C VAL A 192 -8.38 -22.37 -16.75
N LYS A 193 -7.31 -21.66 -17.12
CA LYS A 193 -5.93 -22.14 -17.03
C LYS A 193 -5.07 -21.11 -16.31
N ILE A 194 -4.35 -21.52 -15.27
CA ILE A 194 -3.41 -20.69 -14.52
C ILE A 194 -2.00 -21.25 -14.77
N LEU A 195 -1.09 -20.38 -15.18
CA LEU A 195 0.31 -20.70 -15.39
C LEU A 195 1.14 -19.97 -14.33
N TRP A 196 1.98 -20.69 -13.62
CA TRP A 196 2.87 -20.16 -12.60
C TRP A 196 4.32 -20.27 -13.06
N ASP A 197 5.03 -19.14 -13.07
CA ASP A 197 6.45 -19.04 -13.44
C ASP A 197 6.77 -19.90 -14.69
N PHE A 198 5.91 -19.82 -15.70
CA PHE A 198 5.95 -20.69 -16.87
C PHE A 198 6.39 -19.91 -18.10
N GLY A 199 7.43 -20.38 -18.78
CA GLY A 199 7.93 -19.77 -20.01
C GLY A 199 6.98 -20.04 -21.18
N ILE A 200 6.42 -18.98 -21.76
CA ILE A 200 5.51 -19.10 -22.90
C ILE A 200 6.33 -19.07 -24.18
N ARG A 201 6.28 -20.17 -24.93
CA ARG A 201 6.96 -20.26 -26.23
C ARG A 201 6.13 -19.50 -27.27
N THR A 202 6.77 -18.54 -27.92
CA THR A 202 6.16 -17.68 -28.94
C THR A 202 6.79 -17.93 -30.31
N GLU A 203 6.11 -17.51 -31.38
CA GLU A 203 6.62 -17.67 -32.76
C GLU A 203 7.88 -16.83 -33.01
N ARG A 204 7.93 -15.64 -32.39
CA ARG A 204 9.10 -14.78 -32.37
C ARG A 204 9.85 -14.95 -31.07
N GLU A 205 11.16 -14.75 -31.11
CA GLU A 205 11.96 -14.68 -29.89
C GLU A 205 11.64 -13.37 -29.14
N ILE A 206 11.16 -13.50 -27.91
CA ILE A 206 10.88 -12.36 -27.03
C ILE A 206 11.79 -12.49 -25.81
N GLN A 207 12.46 -11.39 -25.48
CA GLN A 207 13.36 -11.32 -24.31
C GLN A 207 12.65 -11.66 -22.99
N VAL A 208 11.35 -11.40 -22.92
CA VAL A 208 10.55 -11.50 -21.69
C VAL A 208 9.32 -12.35 -21.96
N HIS A 209 9.47 -13.65 -21.70
CA HIS A 209 8.45 -14.65 -22.02
C HIS A 209 7.96 -15.44 -20.79
N ARG A 210 8.48 -15.13 -19.60
CA ARG A 210 8.18 -15.85 -18.34
C ARG A 210 7.69 -14.86 -17.27
N PRO A 211 6.38 -14.56 -17.23
CA PRO A 211 5.78 -13.78 -16.16
C PRO A 211 5.57 -14.62 -14.89
N ASP A 212 5.35 -13.96 -13.74
CA ASP A 212 5.07 -14.66 -12.47
C ASP A 212 3.80 -15.53 -12.57
N ILE A 213 2.72 -14.97 -13.11
CA ILE A 213 1.43 -15.67 -13.27
C ILE A 213 0.77 -15.30 -14.60
N VAL A 214 0.17 -16.26 -15.29
CA VAL A 214 -0.80 -16.02 -16.36
C VAL A 214 -2.12 -16.68 -16.02
N PHE A 215 -3.19 -15.89 -15.97
CA PHE A 215 -4.54 -16.37 -15.76
C PHE A 215 -5.32 -16.31 -17.08
N MET A 216 -5.77 -17.44 -17.60
CA MET A 216 -6.59 -17.55 -18.81
C MET A 216 -8.00 -17.96 -18.45
N ASP A 217 -8.96 -17.11 -18.79
CA ASP A 217 -10.39 -17.41 -18.79
C ASP A 217 -10.79 -17.89 -20.19
N LYS A 218 -10.99 -19.21 -20.32
CA LYS A 218 -11.36 -19.88 -21.56
C LYS A 218 -12.78 -19.51 -21.96
N THR A 219 -13.67 -19.33 -20.98
CA THR A 219 -15.09 -19.01 -21.19
C THR A 219 -15.28 -17.63 -21.81
N ASN A 220 -14.58 -16.62 -21.28
CA ASN A 220 -14.71 -15.24 -21.74
C ASN A 220 -13.64 -14.84 -22.79
N ARG A 221 -12.76 -15.77 -23.16
CA ARG A 221 -11.61 -15.54 -24.07
C ARG A 221 -10.78 -14.33 -23.64
N LYS A 222 -10.43 -14.29 -22.36
CA LYS A 222 -9.58 -13.26 -21.76
C LYS A 222 -8.37 -13.89 -21.08
N ALA A 223 -7.23 -13.23 -21.11
CA ALA A 223 -6.07 -13.61 -20.32
C ALA A 223 -5.50 -12.40 -19.58
N LYS A 224 -4.88 -12.65 -18.43
CA LYS A 224 -4.20 -11.65 -17.62
C LYS A 224 -2.77 -12.12 -17.39
N ILE A 225 -1.81 -11.31 -17.80
CA ILE A 225 -0.40 -11.46 -17.40
C ILE A 225 -0.25 -10.70 -16.10
N ILE A 226 0.09 -11.40 -15.02
CA ILE A 226 0.23 -10.83 -13.70
C ILE A 226 1.70 -10.94 -13.30
N ASP A 227 2.30 -9.79 -13.01
CA ASP A 227 3.71 -9.71 -12.65
C ASP A 227 3.86 -8.87 -11.38
N ILE A 228 4.65 -9.38 -10.43
CA ILE A 228 4.73 -8.87 -9.09
C ILE A 228 6.11 -8.25 -8.88
N ALA A 229 6.13 -7.12 -8.20
CA ALA A 229 7.34 -6.36 -7.97
C ALA A 229 7.40 -5.89 -6.54
N CYS A 230 8.56 -6.08 -5.93
CA CYS A 230 8.84 -5.57 -4.59
C CYS A 230 9.97 -4.53 -4.60
N PRO A 231 9.75 -3.33 -5.17
CA PRO A 231 10.81 -2.34 -5.33
C PRO A 231 11.18 -1.67 -4.00
N ILE A 232 12.40 -1.16 -3.99
CA ILE A 232 13.00 -0.32 -2.94
C ILE A 232 12.43 1.10 -3.01
N ASP A 233 12.41 1.64 -4.23
CA ASP A 233 12.39 3.06 -4.48
C ASP A 233 11.05 3.73 -4.21
N TYR A 234 11.12 5.06 -4.09
CA TYR A 234 9.96 5.93 -3.96
C TYR A 234 9.16 6.03 -5.27
N ASN A 235 9.77 5.71 -6.42
CA ASN A 235 9.13 5.87 -7.73
C ASN A 235 8.37 4.61 -8.20
N ILE A 236 7.39 4.18 -7.39
CA ILE A 236 6.61 2.98 -7.67
C ILE A 236 5.92 3.05 -9.04
N GLY A 237 5.45 4.24 -9.44
CA GLY A 237 4.74 4.43 -10.71
C GLY A 237 5.64 4.31 -11.95
N GLU A 238 6.94 4.58 -11.82
CA GLU A 238 7.89 4.32 -12.90
C GLU A 238 8.17 2.83 -13.05
N LYS A 239 8.43 2.12 -11.94
CA LYS A 239 8.61 0.66 -11.95
C LYS A 239 7.40 -0.09 -12.49
N GLU A 240 6.20 0.40 -12.16
CA GLU A 240 4.94 -0.10 -12.68
C GLU A 240 4.87 0.06 -14.22
N ARG A 241 5.18 1.26 -14.74
CA ARG A 241 5.20 1.52 -16.19
C ARG A 241 6.26 0.71 -16.91
N GLU A 242 7.48 0.63 -16.37
CA GLU A 242 8.56 -0.19 -16.92
C GLU A 242 8.11 -1.64 -17.12
N LYS A 243 7.49 -2.25 -16.09
CA LYS A 243 6.99 -3.63 -16.18
C LYS A 243 5.83 -3.76 -17.16
N ILE A 244 4.88 -2.83 -17.18
CA ILE A 244 3.78 -2.85 -18.17
C ILE A 244 4.33 -2.80 -19.60
N MET A 245 5.31 -1.92 -19.86
CA MET A 245 5.93 -1.80 -21.18
C MET A 245 6.71 -3.06 -21.56
N LYS A 246 7.43 -3.66 -20.60
CA LYS A 246 8.21 -4.89 -20.77
C LYS A 246 7.39 -6.08 -21.27
N TYR A 247 6.11 -6.17 -20.91
CA TYR A 247 5.23 -7.28 -21.30
C TYR A 247 4.31 -7.00 -22.50
N GLN A 248 4.44 -5.86 -23.18
CA GLN A 248 3.56 -5.55 -24.34
C GLN A 248 3.74 -6.53 -25.49
N ASP A 249 4.98 -6.93 -25.80
CA ASP A 249 5.25 -7.89 -26.88
C ASP A 249 4.65 -9.26 -26.55
N LEU A 250 4.87 -9.75 -25.33
CA LEU A 250 4.29 -11.00 -24.86
C LEU A 250 2.76 -10.96 -24.88
N LYS A 251 2.16 -9.85 -24.45
CA LYS A 251 0.70 -9.63 -24.50
C LYS A 251 0.16 -9.78 -25.93
N MET A 252 0.85 -9.18 -26.92
CA MET A 252 0.44 -9.27 -28.32
C MET A 252 0.55 -10.71 -28.86
N GLU A 253 1.65 -11.38 -28.57
CA GLU A 253 1.89 -12.74 -29.06
C GLU A 253 0.94 -13.76 -28.42
N ILE A 254 0.70 -13.67 -27.11
CA ILE A 254 -0.33 -14.47 -26.44
C ILE A 254 -1.71 -14.21 -27.04
N GLY A 255 -2.03 -12.95 -27.31
CA GLY A 255 -3.32 -12.56 -27.88
C GLY A 255 -3.57 -13.21 -29.25
N LYS A 256 -2.53 -13.31 -30.08
CA LYS A 256 -2.59 -14.00 -31.38
C LYS A 256 -2.65 -15.53 -31.22
N LEU A 257 -1.70 -16.10 -30.47
CA LEU A 257 -1.54 -17.55 -30.30
C LEU A 257 -2.78 -18.19 -29.71
N TRP A 258 -3.32 -17.61 -28.65
CA TRP A 258 -4.47 -18.16 -27.93
C TRP A 258 -5.79 -17.56 -28.40
N LYS A 259 -5.76 -16.57 -29.31
CA LYS A 259 -6.93 -15.85 -29.80
C LYS A 259 -7.78 -15.29 -28.65
N VAL A 260 -7.16 -14.63 -27.69
CA VAL A 260 -7.81 -14.04 -26.50
C VAL A 260 -7.45 -12.57 -26.33
N ARG A 261 -8.27 -11.82 -25.59
CA ARG A 261 -7.90 -10.47 -25.17
C ARG A 261 -6.99 -10.54 -23.94
N VAL A 262 -5.81 -9.95 -24.03
CA VAL A 262 -4.80 -10.02 -22.95
C VAL A 262 -4.68 -8.66 -22.24
N GLU A 263 -4.66 -8.66 -20.91
CA GLU A 263 -4.34 -7.49 -20.07
C GLU A 263 -3.07 -7.75 -19.27
N VAL A 264 -2.23 -6.73 -19.07
CA VAL A 264 -1.05 -6.80 -18.20
C VAL A 264 -1.38 -6.10 -16.88
N ILE A 265 -1.23 -6.82 -15.78
CA ILE A 265 -1.46 -6.33 -14.42
C ILE A 265 -0.14 -6.42 -13.66
N THR A 266 0.36 -5.27 -13.20
CA THR A 266 1.59 -5.20 -12.42
C THR A 266 1.27 -4.89 -10.97
N VAL A 267 1.47 -5.86 -10.08
CA VAL A 267 1.26 -5.68 -8.64
C VAL A 267 2.56 -5.24 -8.01
N VAL A 268 2.63 -3.96 -7.67
CA VAL A 268 3.82 -3.38 -7.06
C VAL A 268 3.56 -3.12 -5.58
N ILE A 269 4.26 -3.86 -4.72
CA ILE A 269 4.17 -3.77 -3.26
C ILE A 269 5.55 -3.41 -2.74
N ARG A 270 5.73 -2.24 -2.12
CA ARG A 270 7.03 -1.90 -1.54
C ARG A 270 7.36 -2.85 -0.41
N VAL A 271 8.66 -3.05 -0.17
CA VAL A 271 9.12 -3.98 0.88
C VAL A 271 8.56 -3.67 2.27
N LEU A 272 8.32 -2.38 2.54
CA LEU A 272 7.74 -1.94 3.80
C LEU A 272 6.19 -1.93 3.78
N GLY A 273 5.55 -2.61 2.83
CA GLY A 273 4.10 -2.78 2.74
C GLY A 273 3.32 -1.62 2.09
N ALA A 274 4.00 -0.57 1.59
CA ALA A 274 3.32 0.53 0.92
C ALA A 274 2.93 0.15 -0.51
N VAL A 275 1.67 0.41 -0.89
CA VAL A 275 1.09 0.08 -2.20
C VAL A 275 0.78 1.34 -3.03
N THR A 276 0.48 1.15 -4.32
CA THR A 276 0.02 2.24 -5.19
C THR A 276 -1.46 2.54 -5.01
N LYS A 277 -1.92 3.75 -5.36
CA LYS A 277 -3.37 4.07 -5.36
C LYS A 277 -4.17 3.14 -6.26
N LYS A 278 -3.56 2.69 -7.37
CA LYS A 278 -4.14 1.74 -8.32
C LYS A 278 -4.17 0.31 -7.81
N HIS A 279 -3.58 0.02 -6.64
CA HIS A 279 -3.52 -1.34 -6.12
C HIS A 279 -4.92 -1.94 -5.94
N GLU A 280 -5.88 -1.16 -5.42
CA GLU A 280 -7.28 -1.62 -5.31
C GLU A 280 -7.89 -1.95 -6.68
N ASP A 281 -7.62 -1.14 -7.70
CA ASP A 281 -8.08 -1.40 -9.06
C ASP A 281 -7.47 -2.69 -9.61
N TYR A 282 -6.19 -2.96 -9.32
CA TYR A 282 -5.54 -4.21 -9.71
C TYR A 282 -6.12 -5.43 -9.02
N ILE A 283 -6.39 -5.34 -7.71
CA ILE A 283 -7.05 -6.43 -6.99
C ILE A 283 -8.46 -6.68 -7.52
N LYS A 284 -9.23 -5.63 -7.82
CA LYS A 284 -10.57 -5.77 -8.44
C LYS A 284 -10.50 -6.40 -9.84
N LYS A 285 -9.42 -6.12 -10.58
CA LYS A 285 -9.20 -6.68 -11.92
C LYS A 285 -8.75 -8.14 -11.89
N MET A 286 -8.30 -8.70 -10.77
CA MET A 286 -7.92 -10.12 -10.64
C MET A 286 -9.14 -11.00 -10.38
#